data_AF-A0A7C2VCS1-F1
#
_entry.id   AF-A0A7C2VCS1-F1
#
_cell.length_a   1.000
_cell.length_b   1.000
_cell.length_c   1.000
_cell.angle_alpha   90.00
_cell.angle_beta   90.00
_cell.angle_gamma   90.00
#
_symmetry.space_group_name_H-M   'P 1'
#
loop_
_entity.id
_entity.type
_entity.pdbx_description
1 polymer ?
#
loop_
_entity_poly.entity_id
_entity_poly.type
_entity_poly.pdbx_seq_one_letter_code
_entity_poly.pdbx_strand_id
1 'polypeptide(L)'
;MLVRRWQWLGVGLLVLLTGCAKFPSQPGVGVSKDRLVFTLTYAAPLDPRFFYFIAIDDDGNPLTGPMPSLTDPWGNGWAALPRQADLDPSTGKPRQGPNLSHFVEIRVSAPGIGQALVYRVTNPTLENYRQEPLGSPLELTFLQPNQVRVTLDMRQLWLSPQPIPERIEVNFISVDELRLDPNDNTPRQGFDGLGVSGNEFISIPLTSNQTFPTNPAFNPEPTTAGDARIEALDLIGWQVQVLRSP
;
A
#
# COMPACT_ATOMS: atom_id res chain seq x y z
N MET A 1 63.72 -15.96 -44.36
CA MET A 1 63.63 -15.25 -43.06
C MET A 1 62.63 -15.99 -42.18
N LEU A 2 63.01 -16.15 -40.92
CA LEU A 2 62.38 -16.93 -39.84
C LEU A 2 61.04 -16.34 -39.33
N VAL A 3 60.10 -17.25 -39.01
CA VAL A 3 59.31 -17.38 -37.74
C VAL A 3 58.13 -16.43 -37.46
N ARG A 4 56.97 -17.02 -37.11
CA ARG A 4 56.22 -16.98 -35.80
C ARG A 4 54.70 -17.19 -36.05
N ARG A 5 54.05 -18.34 -35.83
CA ARG A 5 53.60 -19.06 -34.59
C ARG A 5 52.84 -18.21 -33.55
N TRP A 6 51.71 -18.78 -33.08
CA TRP A 6 50.86 -18.50 -31.89
C TRP A 6 49.57 -17.71 -32.14
N GLN A 7 48.39 -18.02 -31.59
CA GLN A 7 47.83 -19.09 -30.72
C GLN A 7 46.33 -18.69 -30.46
N TRP A 8 45.55 -19.59 -29.83
CA TRP A 8 44.29 -19.36 -29.07
C TRP A 8 42.98 -19.30 -29.91
N LEU A 9 42.22 -20.39 -30.07
CA LEU A 9 41.23 -20.95 -29.11
C LEU A 9 40.44 -19.86 -28.37
N GLY A 10 39.16 -19.69 -28.71
CA GLY A 10 38.25 -18.85 -27.92
C GLY A 10 36.97 -18.39 -28.60
N VAL A 11 36.17 -19.29 -29.21
CA VAL A 11 34.76 -18.97 -29.47
C VAL A 11 33.99 -19.34 -28.21
N GLY A 12 33.89 -18.37 -27.31
CA GLY A 12 33.16 -18.46 -26.06
C GLY A 12 31.66 -18.61 -26.31
N LEU A 13 31.14 -19.77 -25.94
CA LEU A 13 29.73 -20.05 -25.73
C LEU A 13 29.23 -19.13 -24.59
N LEU A 14 28.59 -18.02 -24.94
CA LEU A 14 28.04 -17.05 -24.00
C LEU A 14 26.51 -17.01 -24.16
N VAL A 15 25.89 -18.14 -23.83
CA VAL A 15 24.44 -18.28 -23.66
C VAL A 15 24.23 -18.81 -22.24
N LEU A 16 23.23 -18.29 -21.54
CA LEU A 16 22.73 -18.66 -20.20
C LEU A 16 23.21 -17.80 -19.03
N LEU A 17 22.82 -16.52 -19.00
CA LEU A 17 22.58 -15.80 -17.74
C LEU A 17 21.36 -14.87 -17.87
N THR A 18 20.21 -15.39 -18.30
CA THR A 18 18.92 -14.81 -17.92
C THR A 18 18.55 -15.37 -16.54
N GLY A 19 19.28 -14.91 -15.52
CA GLY A 19 18.82 -15.08 -14.15
C GLY A 19 17.61 -14.17 -13.97
N CYS A 20 16.40 -14.74 -13.94
CA CYS A 20 15.30 -14.12 -13.22
C CYS A 20 15.84 -13.81 -11.83
N ALA A 21 15.95 -12.53 -11.47
CA ALA A 21 16.43 -12.13 -10.16
C ALA A 21 15.53 -12.80 -9.11
N LYS A 22 16.04 -13.86 -8.47
CA LYS A 22 15.41 -14.47 -7.31
C LYS A 22 15.55 -13.44 -6.20
N PHE A 23 14.43 -12.91 -5.75
CA PHE A 23 14.40 -12.05 -4.56
C PHE A 23 15.17 -12.74 -3.42
N PRO A 24 15.94 -11.98 -2.62
CA PRO A 24 16.68 -12.57 -1.51
C PRO A 24 15.70 -13.32 -0.60
N SER A 25 15.99 -14.58 -0.32
CA SER A 25 15.22 -15.37 0.64
C SER A 25 15.38 -14.72 2.01
N GLN A 26 14.32 -14.06 2.50
CA GLN A 26 14.26 -13.64 3.89
C GLN A 26 14.36 -14.88 4.78
N PRO A 27 15.07 -14.80 5.92
CA PRO A 27 15.00 -15.84 6.94
C PRO A 27 13.53 -16.05 7.31
N GLY A 28 13.07 -17.29 7.19
CA GLY A 28 11.68 -17.65 7.40
C GLY A 28 11.27 -17.35 8.84
N VAL A 29 10.68 -16.18 9.06
CA VAL A 29 9.72 -16.00 10.14
C VAL A 29 8.63 -17.01 9.83
N GLY A 30 8.45 -18.02 10.68
CA GLY A 30 7.40 -19.00 10.48
C GLY A 30 6.07 -18.29 10.27
N VAL A 31 5.33 -18.67 9.22
CA VAL A 31 4.04 -18.06 8.91
C VAL A 31 3.13 -18.18 10.13
N SER A 32 2.73 -17.06 10.68
CA SER A 32 1.85 -17.04 11.84
C SER A 32 0.41 -17.37 11.43
N LYS A 33 -0.38 -17.77 12.43
CA LYS A 33 -1.81 -17.97 12.27
C LYS A 33 -2.60 -16.66 12.42
N ASP A 34 -1.96 -15.58 12.86
CA ASP A 34 -2.56 -14.25 12.99
C ASP A 34 -2.53 -13.55 11.61
N ARG A 35 -3.70 -13.27 11.03
CA ARG A 35 -3.83 -12.77 9.65
C ARG A 35 -4.76 -11.57 9.55
N LEU A 36 -4.41 -10.66 8.65
CA LEU A 36 -5.28 -9.62 8.14
C LEU A 36 -5.66 -9.94 6.70
N VAL A 37 -6.95 -10.02 6.40
CA VAL A 37 -7.45 -10.27 5.05
C VAL A 37 -8.23 -9.05 4.59
N PHE A 38 -7.74 -8.39 3.55
CA PHE A 38 -8.40 -7.25 2.91
C PHE A 38 -9.04 -7.74 1.61
N THR A 39 -10.29 -7.41 1.37
CA THR A 39 -10.96 -7.59 0.07
C THR A 39 -11.46 -6.23 -0.39
N LEU A 40 -11.02 -5.76 -1.54
CA LEU A 40 -11.36 -4.45 -2.10
C LEU A 40 -12.09 -4.64 -3.43
N THR A 41 -13.10 -3.81 -3.70
CA THR A 41 -13.95 -3.86 -4.89
C THR A 41 -14.07 -2.46 -5.47
N TYR A 42 -13.64 -2.30 -6.72
CA TYR A 42 -13.65 -1.04 -7.46
C TYR A 42 -14.82 -0.97 -8.44
N ALA A 43 -15.21 0.25 -8.85
CA ALA A 43 -16.31 0.47 -9.79
C ALA A 43 -16.01 -0.07 -11.20
N ALA A 44 -14.75 -0.05 -11.61
CA ALA A 44 -14.26 -0.64 -12.86
C ALA A 44 -13.11 -1.64 -12.61
N PRO A 45 -12.73 -2.47 -13.60
CA PRO A 45 -11.54 -3.30 -13.50
C PRO A 45 -10.30 -2.49 -13.09
N LEU A 46 -9.45 -3.05 -12.24
CA LEU A 46 -8.20 -2.38 -11.87
C LEU A 46 -7.33 -2.19 -13.12
N ASP A 47 -6.73 -1.01 -13.24
CA ASP A 47 -5.96 -0.61 -14.42
C ASP A 47 -4.45 -0.64 -14.13
N PRO A 48 -3.63 -1.27 -14.99
CA PRO A 48 -2.17 -1.30 -14.82
C PRO A 48 -1.47 0.06 -14.78
N ARG A 49 -2.14 1.13 -15.23
CA ARG A 49 -1.58 2.48 -15.25
C ARG A 49 -1.66 3.18 -13.89
N PHE A 50 -2.47 2.66 -12.97
CA PHE A 50 -2.78 3.29 -11.69
C PHE A 50 -2.13 2.56 -10.51
N PHE A 51 -2.15 3.21 -9.35
CA PHE A 51 -1.52 2.73 -8.13
C PHE A 51 -2.58 2.49 -7.05
N TYR A 52 -2.48 1.37 -6.37
CA TYR A 52 -3.45 0.92 -5.37
C TYR A 52 -2.73 0.55 -4.07
N PHE A 53 -3.18 1.13 -2.96
CA PHE A 53 -2.54 1.02 -1.67
C PHE A 53 -3.50 0.60 -0.57
N ILE A 54 -3.04 -0.31 0.30
CA ILE A 54 -3.64 -0.52 1.61
C ILE A 54 -2.72 0.16 2.61
N ALA A 55 -3.14 1.27 3.17
CA ALA A 55 -2.35 2.09 4.09
C ALA A 55 -2.73 1.75 5.53
N ILE A 56 -1.73 1.58 6.41
CA ILE A 56 -1.90 1.14 7.79
C ILE A 56 -1.13 2.10 8.72
N ASP A 57 -1.81 2.52 9.78
CA ASP A 57 -1.25 3.19 10.94
C ASP A 57 -1.45 2.31 12.18
N ASP A 58 -0.45 2.27 13.05
CA ASP A 58 -0.40 1.44 14.24
C ASP A 58 0.08 2.21 15.48
N ASP A 59 0.04 3.55 15.44
CA ASP A 59 0.51 4.40 16.54
C ASP A 59 -0.41 4.38 17.78
N GLY A 60 -1.60 3.79 17.65
CA GLY A 60 -2.59 3.61 18.72
C GLY A 60 -3.47 4.84 18.98
N ASN A 61 -3.32 5.92 18.22
CA ASN A 61 -4.14 7.12 18.31
C ASN A 61 -5.34 7.04 17.36
N PRO A 62 -6.57 6.87 17.88
CA PRO A 62 -7.75 6.71 17.03
C PRO A 62 -8.16 7.99 16.29
N LEU A 63 -7.54 9.12 16.61
CA LEU A 63 -7.82 10.42 15.99
C LEU A 63 -6.93 10.70 14.78
N THR A 64 -5.99 9.81 14.48
CA THR A 64 -5.09 9.90 13.33
C THR A 64 -5.14 8.61 12.52
N GLY A 65 -4.80 8.71 11.24
CA GLY A 65 -4.70 7.55 10.38
C GLY A 65 -4.17 7.94 9.01
N PRO A 66 -4.02 6.97 8.09
CA PRO A 66 -3.50 7.23 6.76
C PRO A 66 -4.50 8.00 5.90
N MET A 67 -4.01 8.96 5.12
CA MET A 67 -4.81 9.79 4.22
C MET A 67 -4.08 9.99 2.88
N PRO A 68 -4.80 10.20 1.77
CA PRO A 68 -4.17 10.51 0.49
C PRO A 68 -3.51 11.89 0.49
N SER A 69 -2.49 12.05 -0.34
CA SER A 69 -1.86 13.34 -0.62
C SER A 69 -2.62 14.04 -1.76
N LEU A 70 -3.38 15.08 -1.40
CA LEU A 70 -4.25 15.80 -2.34
C LEU A 70 -3.65 17.10 -2.88
N THR A 71 -2.71 17.69 -2.14
CA THR A 71 -2.01 18.93 -2.50
C THR A 71 -0.53 18.83 -2.17
N ASP A 72 0.23 19.81 -2.67
CA ASP A 72 1.56 20.08 -2.17
C ASP A 72 1.52 20.27 -0.64
N PRO A 73 2.60 19.88 0.07
CA PRO A 73 3.82 19.23 -0.44
C PRO A 73 3.72 17.70 -0.53
N TRP A 74 3.85 17.06 -1.71
CA TRP A 74 3.41 15.67 -2.01
C TRP A 74 3.91 14.46 -1.19
N GLY A 75 4.82 14.61 -0.22
CA GLY A 75 5.18 13.47 0.63
C GLY A 75 5.87 12.33 -0.12
N ASN A 76 5.35 11.13 0.05
CA ASN A 76 5.76 9.94 -0.69
C ASN A 76 5.04 9.82 -2.06
N GLY A 77 4.28 10.84 -2.43
CA GLY A 77 3.59 11.01 -3.70
C GLY A 77 2.20 10.43 -3.80
N TRP A 78 1.67 9.82 -2.74
CA TRP A 78 0.32 9.25 -2.73
C TRP A 78 -0.37 9.35 -1.37
N ALA A 79 0.36 9.21 -0.26
CA ALA A 79 -0.16 9.44 1.07
C ALA A 79 0.29 10.81 1.57
N ALA A 80 -0.60 11.51 2.25
CA ALA A 80 -0.15 12.56 3.13
C ALA A 80 0.75 11.92 4.21
N LEU A 81 1.75 12.66 4.65
CA LEU A 81 2.66 12.27 5.73
C LEU A 81 2.47 13.21 6.92
N PRO A 82 2.91 12.86 8.16
CA PRO A 82 2.66 13.67 9.36
C PRO A 82 3.03 15.16 9.27
N ARG A 83 3.93 15.55 8.36
CA ARG A 83 4.32 16.95 8.11
C ARG A 83 3.47 17.67 7.04
N GLN A 84 2.66 16.95 6.29
CA GLN A 84 1.89 17.41 5.13
C GLN A 84 0.39 17.58 5.42
N ALA A 85 -0.10 17.17 6.60
CA ALA A 85 -1.51 17.29 6.97
C ALA A 85 -2.03 18.73 6.85
N ASP A 86 -3.25 18.89 6.32
CA ASP A 86 -3.91 20.18 6.09
C ASP A 86 -3.72 21.15 7.27
N LEU A 87 -3.28 22.37 6.94
CA LEU A 87 -3.18 23.44 7.90
C LEU A 87 -4.58 23.93 8.27
N ASP A 88 -4.81 24.12 9.56
CA ASP A 88 -5.97 24.83 10.05
C ASP A 88 -5.95 26.27 9.52
N PRO A 89 -6.95 26.69 8.71
CA PRO A 89 -7.03 28.04 8.16
C PRO A 89 -7.11 29.12 9.24
N SER A 90 -7.49 28.77 10.47
CA SER A 90 -7.64 29.68 11.59
C SER A 90 -6.39 29.78 12.47
N THR A 91 -5.56 28.74 12.53
CA THR A 91 -4.39 28.68 13.43
C THR A 91 -3.05 28.57 12.71
N GLY A 92 -3.04 28.31 11.39
CA GLY A 92 -1.82 28.13 10.59
C GLY A 92 -0.98 26.91 11.00
N LYS A 93 -1.51 26.04 11.85
CA LYS A 93 -0.88 24.81 12.34
C LYS A 93 -1.50 23.61 11.62
N PRO A 94 -0.77 22.50 11.44
CA PRO A 94 -1.37 21.25 10.98
C PRO A 94 -2.54 20.85 11.90
N ARG A 95 -3.70 20.48 11.34
CA ARG A 95 -4.88 20.02 12.11
C ARG A 95 -4.66 18.70 12.88
N GLN A 96 -3.55 17.98 12.62
CA GLN A 96 -3.35 16.51 12.78
C GLN A 96 -4.26 15.71 11.83
N GLY A 97 -3.86 14.68 11.06
CA GLY A 97 -2.57 14.06 10.73
C GLY A 97 -2.57 13.69 9.22
N PRO A 98 -1.59 12.93 8.70
CA PRO A 98 -1.73 11.47 8.85
C PRO A 98 -0.49 10.77 9.37
N ASN A 99 -0.69 9.55 9.85
CA ASN A 99 0.36 8.62 10.22
C ASN A 99 0.30 7.43 9.27
N LEU A 100 1.47 6.90 8.94
CA LEU A 100 1.62 5.74 8.05
C LEU A 100 2.80 4.94 8.57
N SER A 101 2.55 3.72 9.04
CA SER A 101 3.58 2.83 9.55
C SER A 101 3.86 1.67 8.60
N HIS A 102 2.82 1.18 7.93
CA HIS A 102 2.93 0.10 6.95
C HIS A 102 2.02 0.37 5.76
N PHE A 103 2.34 -0.24 4.63
CA PHE A 103 1.38 -0.28 3.53
C PHE A 103 1.63 -1.48 2.63
N VAL A 104 0.61 -1.82 1.85
CA VAL A 104 0.71 -2.75 0.73
C VAL A 104 0.60 -1.93 -0.54
N GLU A 105 1.55 -2.07 -1.45
CA GLU A 105 1.42 -1.60 -2.83
C GLU A 105 0.94 -2.76 -3.70
N ILE A 106 -0.18 -2.58 -4.39
CA ILE A 106 -0.72 -3.54 -5.36
C ILE A 106 -0.44 -2.99 -6.76
N ARG A 107 0.31 -3.73 -7.56
CA ARG A 107 0.63 -3.40 -8.96
C ARG A 107 -0.08 -4.37 -9.89
N VAL A 108 -0.95 -3.83 -10.73
CA VAL A 108 -1.67 -4.60 -11.75
C VAL A 108 -0.84 -4.60 -13.03
N SER A 109 -0.68 -5.77 -13.64
CA SER A 109 0.03 -5.94 -14.92
C SER A 109 -0.94 -6.12 -16.09
N ALA A 110 -2.11 -6.69 -15.81
CA ALA A 110 -3.24 -6.84 -16.73
C ALA A 110 -4.52 -7.06 -15.90
N PRO A 111 -5.74 -6.93 -16.46
CA PRO A 111 -6.97 -7.19 -15.71
C PRO A 111 -6.94 -8.57 -15.02
N GLY A 112 -7.06 -8.58 -13.70
CA GLY A 112 -7.00 -9.80 -12.87
C GLY A 112 -5.61 -10.40 -12.65
N ILE A 113 -4.53 -9.72 -13.07
CA ILE A 113 -3.14 -10.19 -12.93
C ILE A 113 -2.29 -9.07 -12.32
N GLY A 114 -1.53 -9.40 -11.28
CA GLY A 114 -0.67 -8.43 -10.63
C GLY A 114 0.20 -9.03 -9.55
N GLN A 115 0.88 -8.15 -8.82
CA GLN A 115 1.73 -8.48 -7.68
C GLN A 115 1.50 -7.47 -6.57
N ALA A 116 1.85 -7.83 -5.35
CA ALA A 116 1.79 -6.93 -4.21
C ALA A 116 3.08 -7.02 -3.39
N LEU A 117 3.47 -5.88 -2.83
CA LEU A 117 4.61 -5.78 -1.93
C LEU A 117 4.22 -5.03 -0.67
N VAL A 118 4.63 -5.56 0.47
CA VAL A 118 4.40 -4.98 1.79
C VAL A 118 5.61 -4.14 2.15
N TYR A 119 5.37 -2.97 2.72
CA TYR A 119 6.40 -2.03 3.15
C TYR A 119 6.18 -1.63 4.61
N ARG A 120 7.30 -1.33 5.28
CA ARG A 120 7.33 -0.60 6.54
C ARG A 120 7.88 0.80 6.29
N VAL A 121 7.25 1.80 6.87
CA VAL A 121 7.77 3.17 6.92
C VAL A 121 8.75 3.26 8.09
N THR A 122 10.00 3.57 7.78
CA THR A 122 11.08 3.72 8.77
C THR A 122 11.34 5.17 9.13
N ASN A 123 10.89 6.11 8.29
CA ASN A 123 10.83 7.52 8.61
C ASN A 123 9.61 8.14 7.90
N PRO A 124 8.58 8.59 8.63
CA PRO A 124 7.36 9.12 8.01
C PRO A 124 7.47 10.62 7.69
N THR A 125 8.63 11.27 7.84
CA THR A 125 8.71 12.72 7.66
C THR A 125 8.75 13.11 6.18
N LEU A 126 8.03 14.18 5.79
CA LEU A 126 8.01 14.71 4.43
C LEU A 126 9.41 14.91 3.83
N GLU A 127 10.34 15.52 4.59
CA GLU A 127 11.69 15.85 4.10
C GLU A 127 12.63 14.64 3.98
N ASN A 128 12.34 13.55 4.69
CA ASN A 128 13.23 12.40 4.78
C ASN A 128 12.43 11.11 4.85
N TYR A 129 11.42 11.00 3.98
CA TYR A 129 10.58 9.82 3.94
C TYR A 129 11.42 8.60 3.61
N ARG A 130 11.29 7.54 4.41
CA ARG A 130 11.98 6.26 4.19
C ARG A 130 11.03 5.11 4.43
N GLN A 131 11.15 4.13 3.56
CA GLN A 131 10.45 2.86 3.66
C GLN A 131 11.42 1.72 3.35
N GLU A 132 11.10 0.53 3.82
CA GLU A 132 11.79 -0.71 3.48
C GLU A 132 10.78 -1.80 3.08
N PRO A 133 11.10 -2.64 2.09
CA PRO A 133 10.24 -3.74 1.72
C PRO A 133 10.29 -4.84 2.78
N LEU A 134 9.11 -5.34 3.17
CA LEU A 134 8.93 -6.50 4.05
C LEU A 134 8.70 -7.79 3.28
N GLY A 135 8.62 -7.73 1.95
CA GLY A 135 8.37 -8.88 1.07
C GLY A 135 6.92 -8.94 0.56
N SER A 136 6.59 -10.02 -0.13
CA SER A 136 5.23 -10.25 -0.63
C SER A 136 4.24 -10.54 0.51
N PRO A 137 2.94 -10.26 0.34
CA PRO A 137 1.92 -10.74 1.27
C PRO A 137 1.87 -12.28 1.28
N LEU A 138 1.17 -12.88 2.25
CA LEU A 138 0.93 -14.33 2.25
C LEU A 138 0.17 -14.77 1.00
N GLU A 139 -0.79 -13.95 0.57
CA GLU A 139 -1.60 -14.22 -0.61
C GLU A 139 -2.03 -12.91 -1.27
N LEU A 140 -2.05 -12.92 -2.60
CA LEU A 140 -2.72 -11.93 -3.45
C LEU A 140 -3.58 -12.71 -4.46
N THR A 141 -4.88 -12.43 -4.47
CA THR A 141 -5.83 -13.11 -5.35
C THR A 141 -6.77 -12.08 -5.96
N PHE A 142 -6.84 -12.04 -7.29
CA PHE A 142 -7.87 -11.27 -8.02
C PHE A 142 -9.11 -12.14 -8.14
N LEU A 143 -10.14 -11.82 -7.35
CA LEU A 143 -11.40 -12.58 -7.34
C LEU A 143 -12.21 -12.29 -8.61
N GLN A 144 -12.13 -11.04 -9.09
CA GLN A 144 -12.73 -10.53 -10.31
C GLN A 144 -11.80 -9.43 -10.89
N PRO A 145 -11.97 -8.98 -12.15
CA PRO A 145 -11.15 -7.91 -12.70
C PRO A 145 -11.15 -6.61 -11.88
N ASN A 146 -12.23 -6.33 -11.15
CA ASN A 146 -12.40 -5.17 -10.28
C ASN A 146 -12.27 -5.49 -8.78
N GLN A 147 -11.92 -6.73 -8.41
CA GLN A 147 -11.94 -7.17 -7.01
C GLN A 147 -10.65 -7.90 -6.65
N VAL A 148 -9.94 -7.38 -5.65
CA VAL A 148 -8.66 -7.91 -5.18
C VAL A 148 -8.74 -8.30 -3.71
N ARG A 149 -8.12 -9.43 -3.37
CA ARG A 149 -7.94 -9.89 -2.00
C ARG A 149 -6.46 -9.98 -1.67
N VAL A 150 -6.07 -9.38 -0.54
CA VAL A 150 -4.72 -9.44 0.02
C VAL A 150 -4.77 -10.07 1.41
N THR A 151 -3.95 -11.09 1.64
CA THR A 151 -3.79 -11.72 2.96
C THR A 151 -2.39 -11.42 3.50
N LEU A 152 -2.32 -10.74 4.65
CA LEU A 152 -1.07 -10.45 5.36
C LEU A 152 -0.89 -11.39 6.55
N ASP A 153 0.35 -11.77 6.81
CA ASP A 153 0.75 -12.29 8.12
C ASP A 153 0.96 -11.10 9.06
N MET A 154 0.26 -11.06 10.20
CA MET A 154 0.50 -9.98 11.17
C MET A 154 1.94 -9.97 11.67
N ARG A 155 2.63 -11.11 11.71
CA ARG A 155 4.04 -11.18 12.11
C ARG A 155 5.01 -10.70 11.04
N GLN A 156 4.56 -10.51 9.80
CA GLN A 156 5.33 -9.77 8.80
C GLN A 156 5.39 -8.29 9.15
N LEU A 157 4.28 -7.72 9.64
CA LEU A 157 4.19 -6.31 10.03
C LEU A 157 4.84 -6.06 11.40
N TRP A 158 4.51 -6.89 12.38
CA TRP A 158 5.00 -6.79 13.76
C TRP A 158 5.81 -8.03 14.13
N LEU A 159 7.10 -7.98 13.77
CA LEU A 159 8.06 -9.03 14.06
C LEU A 159 8.12 -9.33 15.56
N SER A 160 8.35 -10.58 15.94
CA SER A 160 8.64 -10.91 17.34
C SER A 160 9.97 -10.29 17.78
N PRO A 161 10.11 -9.81 19.03
CA PRO A 161 9.19 -9.95 20.16
C PRO A 161 8.14 -8.82 20.28
N GLN A 162 8.05 -7.91 19.31
CA GLN A 162 7.06 -6.83 19.37
C GLN A 162 5.64 -7.42 19.46
N PRO A 163 4.78 -6.88 20.34
CA PRO A 163 3.38 -7.27 20.38
C PRO A 163 2.69 -6.81 19.10
N ILE A 164 1.74 -7.60 18.63
CA ILE A 164 0.77 -7.14 17.63
C ILE A 164 -0.08 -6.06 18.34
N PRO A 165 -0.27 -4.87 17.73
CA PRO A 165 -1.04 -3.80 18.34
C PRO A 165 -2.49 -4.24 18.54
N GLU A 166 -3.16 -3.66 19.52
CA GLU A 166 -4.57 -3.98 19.80
C GLU A 166 -5.52 -3.46 18.73
N ARG A 167 -5.10 -2.45 17.98
CA ARG A 167 -5.87 -1.76 16.95
C ARG A 167 -4.93 -1.16 15.91
N ILE A 168 -5.45 -1.00 14.69
CA ILE A 168 -4.82 -0.23 13.62
C ILE A 168 -5.85 0.69 12.97
N GLU A 169 -5.37 1.71 12.30
CA GLU A 169 -6.15 2.62 11.48
C GLU A 169 -5.78 2.37 10.00
N VAL A 170 -6.80 2.26 9.15
CA VAL A 170 -6.62 1.80 7.75
C VAL A 170 -7.32 2.73 6.78
N ASN A 171 -6.66 3.01 5.67
CA ASN A 171 -7.27 3.62 4.48
C ASN A 171 -6.88 2.82 3.23
N PHE A 172 -7.74 2.81 2.23
CA PHE A 172 -7.50 2.20 0.93
C PHE A 172 -7.37 3.32 -0.09
N ILE A 173 -6.14 3.60 -0.51
CA ILE A 173 -5.85 4.78 -1.32
C ILE A 173 -5.51 4.33 -2.73
N SER A 174 -6.18 4.91 -3.72
CA SER A 174 -5.87 4.70 -5.12
C SER A 174 -5.51 6.04 -5.76
N VAL A 175 -4.52 6.06 -6.66
CA VAL A 175 -4.11 7.28 -7.36
C VAL A 175 -3.75 6.99 -8.81
N ASP A 176 -3.98 7.98 -9.67
CA ASP A 176 -3.61 7.92 -11.08
C ASP A 176 -2.10 8.04 -11.32
N GLU A 177 -1.42 8.80 -10.48
CA GLU A 177 0.01 9.06 -10.57
C GLU A 177 0.68 9.25 -9.21
N LEU A 178 1.98 8.94 -9.11
CA LEU A 178 2.79 9.31 -7.95
C LEU A 178 3.42 10.68 -8.19
N ARG A 179 3.08 11.66 -7.35
CA ARG A 179 3.61 13.03 -7.48
C ARG A 179 4.80 13.22 -6.56
N LEU A 180 5.99 13.39 -7.11
CA LEU A 180 7.21 13.50 -6.30
C LEU A 180 7.94 14.84 -6.51
N ASP A 181 7.48 15.69 -7.44
CA ASP A 181 8.05 17.02 -7.62
C ASP A 181 7.52 17.95 -6.52
N PRO A 182 8.36 18.40 -5.57
CA PRO A 182 7.92 19.25 -4.48
C PRO A 182 7.48 20.65 -4.93
N ASN A 183 7.66 21.01 -6.21
CA ASN A 183 7.25 22.31 -6.77
C ASN A 183 5.93 22.25 -7.57
N ASP A 184 5.34 21.06 -7.73
CA ASP A 184 4.02 20.94 -8.34
C ASP A 184 2.95 21.36 -7.33
N ASN A 185 2.25 22.47 -7.58
CA ASN A 185 1.18 22.95 -6.70
C ASN A 185 -0.22 22.67 -7.27
N THR A 186 -0.33 21.81 -8.29
CA THR A 186 -1.63 21.48 -8.88
C THR A 186 -2.40 20.56 -7.95
N PRO A 187 -3.71 20.79 -7.67
CA PRO A 187 -4.47 19.84 -6.87
C PRO A 187 -4.59 18.47 -7.55
N ARG A 188 -4.52 17.38 -6.78
CA ARG A 188 -4.75 16.01 -7.30
C ARG A 188 -6.21 15.86 -7.72
N GLN A 189 -6.45 15.21 -8.85
CA GLN A 189 -7.80 14.98 -9.37
C GLN A 189 -8.13 13.49 -9.59
N GLY A 190 -7.13 12.65 -9.88
CA GLY A 190 -7.28 11.20 -9.96
C GLY A 190 -6.85 10.54 -8.67
N PHE A 191 -7.77 10.47 -7.72
CA PHE A 191 -7.58 9.70 -6.49
C PHE A 191 -8.90 9.11 -6.04
N ASP A 192 -8.78 8.13 -5.18
CA ASP A 192 -9.84 7.78 -4.27
C ASP A 192 -9.27 7.36 -2.91
N GLY A 193 -10.13 7.40 -1.91
CA GLY A 193 -9.84 7.00 -0.55
C GLY A 193 -11.12 6.77 0.20
N LEU A 194 -11.01 6.29 1.42
CA LEU A 194 -12.16 6.09 2.27
C LEU A 194 -12.94 7.39 2.57
N GLY A 195 -14.26 7.32 2.45
CA GLY A 195 -15.22 8.40 2.68
C GLY A 195 -15.36 9.35 1.49
N VAL A 196 -16.40 10.18 1.48
CA VAL A 196 -16.76 11.05 0.32
C VAL A 196 -15.64 12.02 -0.11
N SER A 197 -14.71 12.34 0.80
CA SER A 197 -13.55 13.21 0.53
C SER A 197 -12.23 12.45 0.34
N GLY A 198 -12.24 11.13 0.48
CA GLY A 198 -11.06 10.25 0.48
C GLY A 198 -10.19 10.32 1.74
N ASN A 199 -10.56 11.18 2.69
CA ASN A 199 -9.75 11.56 3.85
C ASN A 199 -10.14 10.85 5.15
N GLU A 200 -11.04 9.88 5.08
CA GLU A 200 -11.47 9.10 6.24
C GLU A 200 -10.64 7.82 6.37
N PHE A 201 -10.71 7.18 7.53
CA PHE A 201 -10.04 5.91 7.80
C PHE A 201 -10.88 5.10 8.77
N ILE A 202 -10.65 3.79 8.79
CA ILE A 202 -11.35 2.86 9.67
C ILE A 202 -10.43 2.33 10.75
N SER A 203 -10.94 2.27 11.98
CA SER A 203 -10.27 1.61 13.09
C SER A 203 -10.61 0.12 13.12
N ILE A 204 -9.59 -0.74 13.05
CA ILE A 204 -9.70 -2.20 13.06
C ILE A 204 -9.10 -2.76 14.35
N PRO A 205 -9.93 -3.15 15.34
CA PRO A 205 -9.47 -3.94 16.48
C PRO A 205 -8.85 -5.26 16.02
N LEU A 206 -7.66 -5.58 16.52
CA LEU A 206 -6.92 -6.80 16.20
C LEU A 206 -7.00 -7.87 17.29
N THR A 207 -7.75 -7.62 18.36
CA THR A 207 -7.76 -8.46 19.57
C THR A 207 -8.54 -9.77 19.44
N SER A 208 -9.40 -9.91 18.43
CA SER A 208 -10.25 -11.08 18.26
C SER A 208 -10.62 -11.35 16.80
N ASN A 209 -11.15 -12.54 16.53
CA ASN A 209 -11.65 -12.89 15.21
C ASN A 209 -12.87 -12.04 14.85
N GLN A 210 -12.76 -11.21 13.83
CA GLN A 210 -13.84 -10.32 13.42
C GLN A 210 -13.80 -10.03 11.93
N THR A 211 -14.95 -9.70 11.34
CA THR A 211 -15.07 -9.21 9.97
C THR A 211 -15.74 -7.84 9.98
N PHE A 212 -15.09 -6.87 9.34
CA PHE A 212 -15.54 -5.49 9.18
C PHE A 212 -15.91 -5.29 7.71
N PRO A 213 -17.20 -5.16 7.36
CA PRO A 213 -17.63 -4.89 5.99
C PRO A 213 -17.72 -3.38 5.73
N THR A 214 -17.80 -2.99 4.46
CA THR A 214 -18.33 -1.67 4.08
C THR A 214 -19.73 -1.50 4.66
N ASN A 215 -19.88 -0.49 5.49
CA ASN A 215 -21.14 -0.17 6.14
C ASN A 215 -21.13 1.32 6.52
N PRO A 216 -22.20 2.07 6.21
CA PRO A 216 -22.34 3.48 6.62
C PRO A 216 -22.15 3.76 8.12
N ALA A 217 -22.34 2.76 8.98
CA ALA A 217 -22.12 2.88 10.43
C ALA A 217 -20.64 2.81 10.85
N PHE A 218 -19.75 2.31 9.98
CA PHE A 218 -18.31 2.16 10.23
C PHE A 218 -17.48 3.14 9.40
N ASN A 219 -17.92 3.47 8.19
CA ASN A 219 -17.33 4.47 7.31
C ASN A 219 -18.30 4.79 6.15
N PRO A 220 -18.58 6.05 5.84
CA PRO A 220 -19.42 6.47 4.72
C PRO A 220 -18.72 6.34 3.36
N GLU A 221 -18.03 5.22 3.09
CA GLU A 221 -17.63 4.93 1.71
C GLU A 221 -18.90 4.75 0.87
N PRO A 222 -19.10 5.54 -0.19
CA PRO A 222 -20.21 5.34 -1.10
C PRO A 222 -20.14 3.95 -1.75
N THR A 223 -21.14 3.11 -1.46
CA THR A 223 -21.30 1.81 -2.14
C THR A 223 -21.73 1.94 -3.62
N THR A 224 -21.79 3.17 -4.12
CA THR A 224 -22.18 3.53 -5.48
C THR A 224 -21.08 4.38 -6.08
N ALA A 225 -20.65 4.03 -7.28
CA ALA A 225 -19.63 4.77 -8.01
C ALA A 225 -19.99 6.26 -8.18
N GLY A 226 -18.97 7.12 -8.17
CA GLY A 226 -19.06 8.50 -8.64
C GLY A 226 -18.45 9.56 -7.70
N ASP A 227 -17.86 9.20 -6.58
CA ASP A 227 -17.09 10.11 -5.73
C ASP A 227 -15.62 10.25 -6.19
N ALA A 228 -15.08 9.22 -6.85
CA ALA A 228 -13.86 9.36 -7.66
C ALA A 228 -14.17 9.75 -9.11
N ARG A 229 -13.28 10.54 -9.73
CA ARG A 229 -13.42 10.95 -11.15
C ARG A 229 -13.08 9.85 -12.15
N ILE A 230 -12.33 8.84 -11.72
CA ILE A 230 -11.86 7.74 -12.55
C ILE A 230 -12.42 6.46 -11.96
N GLU A 231 -13.29 5.77 -12.70
CA GLU A 231 -14.01 4.58 -12.19
C GLU A 231 -13.09 3.42 -11.77
N ALA A 232 -11.88 3.33 -12.35
CA ALA A 232 -10.91 2.31 -11.96
C ALA A 232 -10.14 2.65 -10.67
N LEU A 233 -10.30 3.87 -10.16
CA LEU A 233 -9.79 4.31 -8.85
C LEU A 233 -10.88 4.23 -7.77
N ASP A 234 -12.14 4.41 -8.18
CA ASP A 234 -13.36 4.43 -7.36
C ASP A 234 -13.59 3.11 -6.60
N LEU A 235 -13.42 3.14 -5.28
CA LEU A 235 -13.62 2.04 -4.36
C LEU A 235 -15.08 2.04 -3.88
N ILE A 236 -15.83 1.04 -4.33
CA ILE A 236 -17.25 0.91 -3.99
C ILE A 236 -17.52 -0.13 -2.89
N GLY A 237 -16.47 -0.80 -2.41
CA GLY A 237 -16.60 -1.84 -1.41
C GLY A 237 -15.27 -2.37 -0.88
N TRP A 238 -15.28 -2.71 0.40
CA TRP A 238 -14.15 -3.22 1.15
C TRP A 238 -14.63 -4.17 2.26
N GLN A 239 -13.74 -5.06 2.66
CA GLN A 239 -13.92 -5.92 3.82
C GLN A 239 -12.57 -6.20 4.45
N VAL A 240 -12.50 -6.12 5.77
CA VAL A 240 -11.33 -6.50 6.56
C VAL A 240 -11.70 -7.67 7.47
N GLN A 241 -10.96 -8.77 7.37
CA GLN A 241 -11.09 -9.89 8.30
C GLN A 241 -9.84 -9.97 9.17
N VAL A 242 -10.05 -10.02 10.48
CA VAL A 242 -9.04 -10.26 11.50
C VAL A 242 -9.17 -11.71 11.92
N LEU A 243 -8.08 -12.47 11.76
CA LEU A 243 -7.97 -13.84 12.23
C LEU A 243 -6.85 -13.90 13.25
N ARG A 244 -7.14 -14.32 14.47
CA ARG A 244 -6.24 -14.52 15.59
C ARG A 244 -6.20 -16.01 15.93
N SER A 245 -5.01 -16.53 16.15
CA SER A 245 -4.86 -17.84 16.77
C SER A 245 -5.25 -17.75 18.25
N PRO A 246 -5.95 -18.75 18.79
CA PRO A 246 -5.97 -18.97 20.23
C PRO A 246 -4.56 -19.29 20.76
#